data_AF-T2KHM9-F1
#
_entry.id   AF-T2KHM9-F1
#
_cell.length_a   1.000
_cell.length_b   1.000
_cell.length_c   1.000
_cell.angle_alpha   90.00
_cell.angle_beta   90.00
_cell.angle_gamma   90.00
#
_symmetry.space_group_name_H-M   'P 1'
#
loop_
_entity.id
_entity.type
_entity.pdbx_description
1 polymer ?
#
loop_
_entity_poly.entity_id
_entity_poly.type
_entity_poly.pdbx_seq_one_letter_code
_entity_poly.pdbx_strand_id
1 'polypeptide(L)'
;VDIDWEYPGMIGAGNRFRPEDKRNYTLLVKELRERFNREQSRLGRTLLLSVAAGASTEFIAHTEMGRVQRYLDTVNLMSYDFYGAW
;
A
#
# COMPACT_ATOMS: atom_id res chain seq x y z
N VAL A 1 3.39 10.36 -4.28
CA VAL A 1 3.86 9.00 -4.62
C VAL A 1 2.70 8.07 -4.41
N ASP A 2 2.49 7.19 -5.37
CA ASP A 2 1.55 6.09 -5.25
C ASP A 2 2.36 4.79 -5.13
N ILE A 3 2.04 3.96 -4.13
CA ILE A 3 2.71 2.68 -3.92
C ILE A 3 1.81 1.57 -4.44
N ASP A 4 2.31 0.89 -5.46
CA ASP A 4 1.66 -0.26 -6.07
C ASP A 4 2.50 -1.52 -5.82
N TRP A 5 2.29 -2.13 -4.64
CA TRP A 5 2.91 -3.40 -4.29
C TRP A 5 1.87 -4.49 -4.47
N GLU A 6 2.06 -5.35 -5.46
CA GLU A 6 1.18 -6.47 -5.78
C GLU A 6 1.80 -7.84 -5.45
N TYR A 7 1.60 -8.43 -4.28
CA TYR A 7 0.89 -7.90 -3.11
C TYR A 7 1.69 -8.23 -1.85
N PRO A 8 1.58 -7.45 -0.75
CA PRO A 8 2.28 -7.78 0.49
C PRO A 8 1.87 -9.16 0.99
N GLY A 9 2.84 -10.05 1.18
CA GLY A 9 2.61 -11.37 1.77
C GLY A 9 1.86 -12.36 0.86
N MET A 10 1.69 -12.04 -0.42
CA MET A 10 0.97 -12.87 -1.39
C MET A 10 1.72 -12.93 -2.72
N ILE A 11 1.52 -14.03 -3.45
CA ILE A 11 2.24 -14.29 -4.70
C ILE A 11 1.89 -13.31 -5.82
N GLY A 12 0.66 -12.78 -5.89
CA GLY A 12 0.23 -11.94 -7.02
C GLY A 12 0.52 -12.63 -8.37
N ALA A 13 1.13 -11.91 -9.30
CA ALA A 13 1.54 -12.43 -10.61
C ALA A 13 2.87 -13.23 -10.59
N GLY A 14 3.04 -14.14 -9.62
CA GLY A 14 4.28 -14.94 -9.49
C GLY A 14 5.42 -14.21 -8.75
N ASN A 15 5.11 -13.14 -8.04
CA ASN A 15 6.05 -12.31 -7.30
C ASN A 15 6.61 -13.03 -6.06
N ARG A 16 7.82 -12.63 -5.67
CA ARG A 16 8.41 -13.05 -4.40
C ARG A 16 7.67 -12.39 -3.25
N PHE A 17 7.27 -13.19 -2.26
CA PHE A 17 6.61 -12.71 -1.05
C PHE A 17 7.19 -13.39 0.19
N ARG A 18 6.97 -12.76 1.35
CA ARG A 18 7.30 -13.32 2.66
C ARG A 18 6.20 -12.99 3.68
N PRO A 19 5.98 -13.83 4.71
CA PRO A 19 5.00 -13.53 5.76
C PRO A 19 5.21 -12.18 6.46
N GLU A 20 6.46 -11.72 6.58
CA GLU A 20 6.81 -10.45 7.22
C GLU A 20 6.33 -9.23 6.43
N ASP A 21 6.02 -9.38 5.14
CA ASP A 21 5.55 -8.29 4.27
C ASP A 21 4.30 -7.63 4.82
N LYS A 22 3.42 -8.36 5.53
CA LYS A 22 2.27 -7.78 6.22
C LYS A 22 2.63 -6.62 7.14
N ARG A 23 3.65 -6.81 7.98
CA ARG A 23 4.13 -5.79 8.92
C ARG A 23 5.04 -4.80 8.23
N ASN A 24 5.89 -5.26 7.31
CA ASN A 24 6.83 -4.40 6.59
C ASN A 24 6.12 -3.39 5.70
N TYR A 25 4.97 -3.77 5.10
CA TYR A 25 4.13 -2.85 4.35
C TYR A 25 3.62 -1.71 5.23
N THR A 26 3.12 -2.00 6.44
CA THR A 26 2.74 -0.97 7.41
C THR A 26 3.91 -0.05 7.78
N LEU A 27 5.08 -0.63 8.03
CA LEU A 27 6.28 0.14 8.39
C LEU A 27 6.75 1.03 7.24
N LEU A 28 6.72 0.53 6.01
CA LEU A 28 7.08 1.27 4.80
C LEU A 28 6.19 2.50 4.63
N VAL A 29 4.86 2.30 4.65
CA VAL A 29 3.91 3.41 4.45
C VAL A 29 4.03 4.43 5.57
N LYS A 30 4.20 3.98 6.83
CA LYS A 30 4.44 4.86 7.98
C LYS A 30 5.70 5.71 7.77
N GLU A 31 6.83 5.09 7.45
CA GLU A 31 8.12 5.77 7.25
C GLU A 31 8.05 6.77 6.09
N LEU A 32 7.37 6.42 4.99
CA LEU A 32 7.14 7.32 3.87
C LEU A 32 6.32 8.54 4.30
N ARG A 33 5.24 8.35 5.06
CA ARG A 33 4.43 9.47 5.56
C ARG A 33 5.21 10.38 6.48
N GLU A 34 6.02 9.82 7.37
CA GLU A 34 6.90 10.59 8.27
C GLU A 34 7.94 11.41 7.49
N ARG A 35 8.55 10.82 6.45
CA ARG A 35 9.47 11.55 5.56
C ARG A 35 8.75 12.64 4.78
N PHE A 36 7.59 12.34 4.22
CA PHE A 36 6.82 13.32 3.44
C PHE A 36 6.38 14.49 4.31
N ASN A 37 6.03 14.25 5.58
CA ASN A 37 5.73 15.32 6.54
C ASN A 37 6.93 16.26 6.76
N ARG A 38 8.15 15.74 6.86
CA ARG A 38 9.37 16.56 6.97
C ARG A 38 9.64 17.33 5.68
N GLU A 39 9.54 16.65 4.54
CA GLU A 39 9.85 17.24 3.24
C GLU A 39 8.82 18.29 2.80
N GLN A 40 7.52 18.08 3.07
CA GLN A 40 6.50 19.07 2.73
C GLN A 40 6.67 20.37 3.53
N SER A 41 7.09 20.29 4.80
CA SER A 41 7.43 21.47 5.61
C SER A 41 8.62 22.23 5.02
N ARG A 42 9.65 21.51 4.56
CA ARG A 42 10.83 22.11 3.91
C ARG A 42 10.50 22.75 2.56
N LEU A 43 9.64 22.13 1.77
CA LEU A 43 9.31 22.54 0.41
C LEU A 43 8.16 23.56 0.34
N GLY A 44 7.40 23.74 1.42
CA GLY A 44 6.21 24.60 1.43
C GLY A 44 5.09 24.12 0.52
N ARG A 45 5.01 22.80 0.22
CA ARG A 45 3.96 22.20 -0.61
C ARG A 45 3.56 20.83 -0.08
N THR A 46 2.28 20.48 -0.20
CA THR A 46 1.76 19.16 0.17
C THR A 46 2.37 18.05 -0.67
N LEU A 47 2.80 16.96 -0.03
CA LEU A 47 3.25 15.74 -0.68
C LEU A 47 2.23 14.63 -0.39
N LEU A 48 1.56 14.17 -1.45
CA LEU A 48 0.54 13.12 -1.36
C LEU A 48 1.17 11.73 -1.36
N LEU A 49 0.66 10.86 -0.51
CA LEU A 49 0.98 9.45 -0.43
C LEU A 49 -0.30 8.62 -0.61
N SER A 50 -0.32 7.77 -1.62
CA SER A 50 -1.44 6.89 -1.94
C SER A 50 -0.96 5.46 -2.19
N VAL A 51 -1.90 4.53 -2.28
CA VAL A 51 -1.64 3.13 -2.65
C VAL A 51 -2.66 2.64 -3.67
N ALA A 52 -2.24 1.76 -4.56
CA ALA A 52 -3.12 0.84 -5.25
C ALA A 52 -3.36 -0.39 -4.36
N ALA A 53 -4.62 -0.69 -4.05
CA ALA A 53 -4.99 -1.76 -3.13
C ALA A 53 -5.78 -2.85 -3.85
N GLY A 54 -5.43 -4.11 -3.58
CA GLY A 54 -6.20 -5.25 -4.08
C GLY A 54 -7.62 -5.27 -3.52
N ALA A 55 -8.59 -5.61 -4.37
CA ALA A 55 -10.01 -5.63 -4.00
C ALA A 55 -10.51 -6.99 -3.44
N SER A 56 -9.61 -7.82 -2.91
CA SER A 56 -9.91 -9.15 -2.37
C SER A 56 -9.88 -9.19 -0.83
N THR A 57 -10.62 -10.12 -0.25
CA THR A 57 -10.54 -10.41 1.20
C THR A 57 -9.17 -10.94 1.60
N GLU A 58 -8.47 -11.61 0.68
CA GLU A 58 -7.11 -12.11 0.89
C GLU A 58 -6.09 -10.96 1.04
N PHE A 59 -6.22 -9.90 0.23
CA PHE A 59 -5.39 -8.70 0.37
C PHE A 59 -5.54 -8.08 1.77
N ILE A 60 -6.78 -7.96 2.26
CA ILE A 60 -7.05 -7.46 3.61
C ILE A 60 -6.49 -8.41 4.69
N ALA A 61 -6.50 -9.73 4.46
CA ALA A 61 -5.93 -10.70 5.39
C ALA A 61 -4.40 -10.58 5.51
N HIS A 62 -3.71 -10.20 4.43
CA HIS A 62 -2.25 -10.06 4.38
C HIS A 62 -1.73 -8.65 4.64
N THR A 63 -2.60 -7.67 4.85
CA THR A 63 -2.22 -6.29 5.16
C THR A 63 -2.83 -5.85 6.51
N GLU A 64 -2.33 -4.74 7.06
CA GLU A 64 -2.93 -4.11 8.25
C GLU A 64 -3.67 -2.83 7.86
N MET A 65 -4.59 -2.89 6.88
CA MET A 65 -5.20 -1.68 6.30
C MET A 65 -5.86 -0.75 7.32
N GLY A 66 -6.40 -1.29 8.43
CA GLY A 66 -6.92 -0.50 9.55
C GLY A 66 -5.88 0.45 10.19
N ARG A 67 -4.59 0.10 10.11
CA ARG A 67 -3.45 0.93 10.52
C ARG A 67 -2.89 1.73 9.34
N VAL A 68 -2.70 1.10 8.19
CA VAL A 68 -2.07 1.70 7.00
C VAL A 68 -2.83 2.94 6.54
N GLN A 69 -4.16 2.91 6.51
CA GLN A 69 -4.98 4.03 6.04
C GLN A 69 -4.72 5.36 6.77
N ARG A 70 -4.21 5.31 8.02
CA ARG A 70 -3.91 6.51 8.81
C ARG A 70 -2.74 7.32 8.25
N TYR A 71 -1.96 6.73 7.36
CA TYR A 71 -0.77 7.31 6.77
C TYR A 71 -0.98 7.72 5.30
N LEU A 72 -2.15 7.45 4.74
CA LEU A 72 -2.44 7.65 3.32
C LEU A 72 -3.40 8.83 3.12
N ASP A 73 -3.19 9.56 2.03
CA ASP A 73 -4.12 10.58 1.56
C ASP A 73 -5.29 9.93 0.80
N THR A 74 -5.00 8.92 -0.03
CA THR A 74 -6.02 8.15 -0.76
C THR A 74 -5.66 6.67 -0.86
N VAL A 75 -6.69 5.84 -1.03
CA VAL A 75 -6.58 4.42 -1.38
C VAL A 75 -7.28 4.22 -2.71
N ASN A 76 -6.53 3.82 -3.73
CA ASN A 76 -7.04 3.50 -5.05
C ASN A 76 -7.36 2.00 -5.08
N LEU A 77 -8.62 1.64 -4.84
CA LEU A 77 -9.05 0.25 -4.84
C LEU A 77 -9.10 -0.27 -6.28
N MET A 78 -8.34 -1.32 -6.57
CA MET A 78 -8.31 -1.98 -7.89
C MET A 78 -9.55 -2.85 -8.08
N SER A 79 -10.70 -2.21 -8.25
CA SER A 79 -12.01 -2.85 -8.36
C SER A 79 -12.28 -3.38 -9.78
N TYR A 80 -11.34 -4.15 -10.30
CA TYR A 80 -11.32 -4.77 -11.62
C TYR A 80 -10.58 -6.11 -11.53
N ASP A 81 -10.41 -6.80 -12.66
CA ASP A 81 -9.72 -8.11 -12.76
C ASP A 81 -10.27 -9.22 -11.85
N PHE A 82 -11.55 -9.12 -11.47
CA PHE A 82 -12.22 -10.16 -10.68
C PHE A 82 -12.36 -11.48 -11.44
N TYR A 83 -12.41 -11.44 -12.77
CA TYR A 83 -12.50 -12.59 -13.65
C TYR A 83 -11.67 -12.35 -14.91
N GLY A 84 -11.12 -13.42 -15.49
CA GLY A 84 -10.48 -13.38 -16.80
C GLY A 84 -10.11 -14.78 -17.30
N ALA A 85 -9.32 -14.83 -18.38
CA ALA A 85 -9.06 -16.06 -19.15
C ALA A 85 -7.86 -16.89 -18.65
N TRP A 86 -7.29 -16.51 -17.52
CA TRP A 86 -6.12 -17.14 -16.89
C TRP A 86 -6.45 -18.41 -16.10
#